data_AF-A0A958E4Y7-F1
#
_entry.id   AF-A0A958E4Y7-F1
#
_cell.length_a   1.000
_cell.length_b   1.000
_cell.length_c   1.000
_cell.angle_alpha   90.00
_cell.angle_beta   90.00
_cell.angle_gamma   90.00
#
_symmetry.space_group_name_H-M   'P 1'
#
loop_
_entity.id
_entity.type
_entity.pdbx_description
1 polymer ?
#
loop_
_entity_poly.entity_id
_entity_poly.type
_entity_poly.pdbx_seq_one_letter_code
_entity_poly.pdbx_strand_id
1 'polypeptide(L)'
;NGNGNGNSPIGGLFQEIPLFFFNETGWLQSSNGFYFVDPYAMRGKIHGRKYLIAVNPDNKMYLWQDGRVEFLIKENHTFHSGIETAEMQDQEFVDMGPYYLMRTMLDGILSDKKLHDSLTDGD
;
A
#
# COMPACT_ATOMS: atom_id res chain seq x y z
N ASN A 1 5.14 -14.81 -57.59
CA ASN A 1 4.22 -15.56 -56.70
C ASN A 1 4.86 -15.65 -55.33
N GLY A 2 4.33 -15.13 -54.23
CA GLY A 2 3.06 -14.50 -53.90
C GLY A 2 3.14 -14.20 -52.40
N ASN A 3 2.58 -13.07 -52.01
CA ASN A 3 2.65 -12.40 -50.71
C ASN A 3 2.01 -13.23 -49.56
N GLY A 4 2.45 -12.99 -48.32
CA GLY A 4 1.94 -13.69 -47.13
C GLY A 4 2.31 -12.99 -45.82
N ASN A 5 1.93 -11.73 -45.72
CA ASN A 5 1.89 -10.93 -44.49
C ASN A 5 1.02 -11.64 -43.43
N GLY A 6 1.47 -11.74 -42.18
CA GLY A 6 0.78 -12.55 -41.18
C GLY A 6 1.15 -12.21 -39.73
N ASN A 7 0.84 -10.98 -39.33
CA ASN A 7 0.48 -10.53 -37.97
C ASN A 7 1.12 -11.21 -36.76
N SER A 8 1.99 -10.45 -36.08
CA SER A 8 2.11 -10.51 -34.62
C SER A 8 0.73 -10.28 -33.96
N PRO A 9 0.37 -11.01 -32.90
CA PRO A 9 -0.49 -10.49 -31.85
C PRO A 9 0.40 -9.79 -30.82
N ILE A 10 0.45 -8.46 -30.92
CA ILE A 10 0.66 -7.56 -29.78
C ILE A 10 -0.60 -7.71 -28.92
N GLY A 11 -0.49 -8.07 -27.64
CA GLY A 11 -1.68 -8.13 -26.80
C GLY A 11 -1.57 -8.83 -25.45
N GLY A 12 -0.41 -8.80 -24.79
CA GLY A 12 -0.40 -8.89 -23.32
C GLY A 12 -0.50 -7.47 -22.79
N LEU A 13 -1.55 -7.13 -22.05
CA LEU A 13 -1.62 -5.88 -21.29
C LEU A 13 -0.42 -5.89 -20.32
N PHE A 14 0.67 -5.23 -20.70
CA PHE A 14 1.74 -4.91 -19.77
C PHE A 14 1.16 -3.88 -18.81
N GLN A 15 0.55 -4.37 -17.73
CA GLN A 15 0.26 -3.54 -16.58
C GLN A 15 1.59 -3.36 -15.86
N GLU A 16 2.19 -2.18 -16.02
CA GLU A 16 3.37 -1.78 -15.25
C GLU A 16 2.96 -1.67 -13.78
N ILE A 17 2.96 -2.81 -13.08
CA ILE A 17 2.88 -2.84 -11.63
C ILE A 17 4.14 -2.10 -11.14
N PRO A 18 4.00 -1.06 -10.29
CA PRO A 18 5.17 -0.37 -9.77
C PRO A 18 6.12 -1.38 -9.10
N LEU A 19 7.43 -1.30 -9.39
CA LEU A 19 8.49 -2.27 -9.02
C LEU A 19 8.64 -2.56 -7.51
N PHE A 20 7.77 -2.00 -6.69
CA PHE A 20 7.75 -2.08 -5.25
C PHE A 20 6.48 -2.71 -4.68
N PHE A 21 5.52 -3.13 -5.51
CA PHE A 21 4.39 -3.97 -5.09
C PHE A 21 4.71 -5.45 -5.30
N PHE A 22 4.47 -6.25 -4.26
CA PHE A 22 4.76 -7.68 -4.23
C PHE A 22 3.52 -8.44 -3.78
N ASN A 23 3.51 -9.76 -3.99
CA ASN A 23 2.70 -10.64 -3.14
C ASN A 23 3.33 -10.76 -1.75
N GLU A 24 2.64 -11.38 -0.79
CA GLU A 24 3.14 -11.49 0.60
C GLU A 24 4.52 -12.15 0.67
N THR A 25 4.74 -13.22 -0.10
CA THR A 25 6.02 -13.95 -0.10
C THR A 25 7.17 -13.07 -0.59
N GLY A 26 6.98 -12.34 -1.69
CA GLY A 26 7.97 -11.38 -2.21
C GLY A 26 8.22 -10.23 -1.24
N TRP A 27 7.16 -9.72 -0.60
CA TRP A 27 7.28 -8.68 0.41
C TRP A 27 8.07 -9.12 1.64
N LEU A 28 7.91 -10.38 2.09
CA LEU A 28 8.67 -10.92 3.21
C LEU A 28 10.18 -10.92 2.91
N GLN A 29 10.57 -11.23 1.68
CA GLN A 29 11.97 -11.30 1.23
C GLN A 29 12.57 -9.93 0.87
N SER A 30 11.75 -8.90 0.64
CA SER A 30 12.25 -7.58 0.25
C SER A 30 12.81 -6.78 1.43
N SER A 31 13.70 -5.82 1.15
CA SER A 31 14.12 -4.81 2.14
C SER A 31 13.15 -3.62 2.22
N ASN A 32 12.45 -3.35 1.12
CA ASN A 32 11.40 -2.36 1.00
C ASN A 32 10.34 -2.86 0.04
N GLY A 33 9.11 -2.39 0.21
CA GLY A 33 8.02 -2.74 -0.67
C GLY A 33 6.67 -2.70 0.00
N PHE A 34 5.65 -2.90 -0.80
CA PHE A 34 4.27 -2.81 -0.40
C PHE A 34 3.51 -4.02 -0.92
N TYR A 35 2.45 -4.38 -0.23
CA TYR A 35 1.46 -5.32 -0.74
C TYR A 35 0.10 -5.03 -0.13
N PHE A 36 -0.96 -5.38 -0.85
CA PHE A 36 -2.31 -5.28 -0.34
C PHE A 36 -2.64 -6.51 0.50
N VAL A 37 -3.12 -6.29 1.72
CA VAL A 37 -3.64 -7.34 2.60
C VAL A 37 -5.14 -7.54 2.38
N ASP A 38 -5.83 -6.48 1.98
CA ASP A 38 -7.21 -6.47 1.50
C ASP A 38 -7.39 -5.25 0.57
N PRO A 39 -8.56 -5.08 -0.10
CA PRO A 39 -8.75 -3.99 -1.05
C PRO A 39 -8.57 -2.57 -0.50
N TYR A 40 -8.66 -2.36 0.82
CA TYR A 40 -8.56 -1.04 1.44
C TYR A 40 -7.42 -0.96 2.46
N ALA A 41 -6.54 -1.97 2.50
CA ALA A 41 -5.42 -2.03 3.41
C ALA A 41 -4.12 -2.47 2.73
N MET A 42 -3.04 -1.80 3.08
CA MET A 42 -1.72 -2.03 2.53
C MET A 42 -0.70 -2.18 3.66
N ARG A 43 0.17 -3.17 3.54
CA ARG A 43 1.40 -3.25 4.34
C ARG A 43 2.57 -2.69 3.57
N GLY A 44 3.42 -1.98 4.29
CA GLY A 44 4.62 -1.35 3.77
C GLY A 44 5.85 -1.80 4.55
N LYS A 45 6.97 -1.94 3.85
CA LYS A 45 8.30 -2.03 4.43
C LYS A 45 9.09 -0.82 3.95
N ILE A 46 9.41 0.09 4.86
CA ILE A 46 10.10 1.36 4.57
C ILE A 46 11.33 1.42 5.49
N HIS A 47 12.52 1.51 4.89
CA HIS A 47 13.81 1.40 5.57
C HIS A 47 13.88 0.15 6.49
N GLY A 48 13.31 -0.97 6.02
CA GLY A 48 13.28 -2.24 6.75
C GLY A 48 12.24 -2.35 7.88
N ARG A 49 11.57 -1.25 8.25
CA ARG A 49 10.48 -1.25 9.25
C ARG A 49 9.15 -1.57 8.59
N LYS A 50 8.30 -2.33 9.29
CA LYS A 50 6.99 -2.77 8.81
C LYS A 50 5.91 -1.82 9.30
N TYR A 51 4.99 -1.49 8.41
CA TYR A 51 3.87 -0.60 8.66
C TYR A 51 2.59 -1.18 8.08
N LEU A 52 1.45 -0.78 8.63
CA LEU A 52 0.12 -1.04 8.09
C LEU A 52 -0.58 0.30 7.89
N ILE A 53 -1.31 0.44 6.79
CA ILE A 53 -2.37 1.43 6.66
C ILE A 53 -3.64 0.76 6.16
N ALA A 54 -4.78 1.16 6.69
CA ALA A 54 -6.10 0.78 6.20
C ALA A 54 -7.03 1.99 6.18
N VAL A 55 -7.94 2.06 5.22
CA VAL A 55 -8.98 3.10 5.16
C VAL A 55 -10.37 2.48 5.24
N ASN A 56 -11.24 3.04 6.07
CA ASN A 56 -12.65 2.73 6.02
C ASN A 56 -13.29 3.52 4.85
N PRO A 57 -13.85 2.85 3.83
CA PRO A 57 -14.36 3.53 2.64
C PRO A 57 -15.59 4.40 2.90
N ASP A 58 -16.38 4.11 3.94
CA ASP A 58 -17.65 4.78 4.26
C ASP A 58 -17.44 6.12 4.96
N ASN A 59 -16.50 6.18 5.90
CA ASN A 59 -16.27 7.36 6.73
C ASN A 59 -14.87 8.00 6.55
N LYS A 60 -14.04 7.44 5.66
CA LYS A 60 -12.69 7.92 5.33
C LYS A 60 -11.78 8.08 6.56
N MET A 61 -11.96 7.22 7.56
CA MET A 61 -11.03 7.08 8.69
C MET A 61 -9.88 6.15 8.32
N TYR A 62 -8.67 6.58 8.63
CA TYR A 62 -7.44 5.81 8.39
C TYR A 62 -6.96 5.20 9.69
N LEU A 63 -6.72 3.90 9.66
CA LEU A 63 -5.96 3.18 10.67
C LEU A 63 -4.51 3.09 10.21
N TRP A 64 -3.56 3.51 11.03
CA TRP A 64 -2.14 3.38 10.74
C TRP A 64 -1.39 2.74 11.92
N GLN A 65 -0.46 1.84 11.61
CA GLN A 65 0.36 1.15 12.62
C GLN A 65 1.84 1.18 12.21
N ASP A 66 2.72 1.44 13.17
CA ASP A 66 4.18 1.33 13.01
C ASP A 66 4.81 0.14 13.79
N GLY A 67 3.96 -0.67 14.42
CA GLY A 67 4.34 -1.78 15.29
C GLY A 67 4.51 -1.42 16.76
N ARG A 68 4.48 -0.14 17.12
CA ARG A 68 4.54 0.38 18.50
C ARG A 68 3.33 1.22 18.86
N VAL A 69 2.73 1.86 17.86
CA VAL A 69 1.47 2.59 18.01
C VAL A 69 0.47 2.17 16.95
N GLU A 70 -0.80 2.41 17.26
CA GLU A 70 -1.91 2.39 16.34
C GLU A 70 -2.65 3.71 16.43
N PHE A 71 -2.79 4.42 15.31
CA PHE A 71 -3.48 5.69 15.23
C PHE A 71 -4.70 5.62 14.31
N LEU A 72 -5.80 6.20 14.78
CA LEU A 72 -6.95 6.56 13.96
C LEU A 72 -6.83 8.03 13.56
N ILE A 73 -6.78 8.26 12.25
CA ILE A 73 -6.53 9.57 11.65
C ILE A 73 -7.64 9.86 10.65
N LYS A 74 -8.18 11.08 10.70
CA LYS A 74 -9.23 11.53 9.79
C LYS A 74 -8.67 11.80 8.39
N GLU A 75 -9.54 11.82 7.40
CA GLU A 75 -9.21 12.22 6.02
C GLU A 75 -8.50 13.57 5.94
N ASN A 76 -8.84 14.53 6.79
CA ASN A 76 -8.18 15.83 6.83
C ASN A 76 -6.83 15.83 7.60
N HIS A 77 -6.21 14.67 7.79
CA HIS A 77 -4.94 14.46 8.51
C HIS A 77 -4.98 14.80 10.01
N THR A 78 -6.17 15.02 10.57
CA THR A 78 -6.31 15.29 12.00
C THR A 78 -6.30 13.98 12.79
N PHE A 79 -5.45 13.91 13.82
CA PHE A 79 -5.47 12.83 14.79
C PHE A 79 -6.83 12.72 15.47
N HIS A 80 -7.38 11.51 15.54
CA HIS A 80 -8.64 11.26 16.26
C HIS A 80 -8.39 10.55 17.58
N SER A 81 -7.69 9.42 17.55
CA SER A 81 -7.34 8.63 18.72
C SER A 81 -6.14 7.73 18.40
N GLY A 82 -5.55 7.15 19.45
CA GLY A 82 -4.42 6.25 19.30
C GLY A 82 -4.18 5.44 20.55
N ILE A 83 -3.50 4.30 20.36
CA ILE A 83 -3.04 3.43 21.46
C ILE A 83 -1.58 3.06 21.24
N GLU A 84 -0.86 2.88 22.34
CA GLU A 84 0.44 2.23 22.35
C GLU A 84 0.24 0.73 22.33
N THR A 85 0.92 0.05 21.42
CA THR A 85 0.89 -1.40 21.23
C THR A 85 2.20 -2.07 21.68
N ALA A 86 3.25 -1.28 21.90
CA ALA A 86 4.50 -1.68 22.54
C ALA A 86 5.03 -0.54 23.41
N GLU A 87 5.91 -0.85 24.37
CA GLU A 87 6.52 0.17 25.24
C GLU A 87 7.28 1.21 24.40
N MET A 88 6.92 2.48 24.61
CA MET A 88 7.63 3.63 24.09
C MET A 88 8.46 4.28 25.19
N GLN A 89 9.59 4.86 24.84
CA GLN A 89 10.38 5.63 25.80
C GLN A 89 9.67 6.96 26.09
N ASP A 90 9.84 7.48 27.31
CA ASP A 90 9.33 8.80 27.66
C ASP A 90 9.86 9.85 26.68
N GLN A 91 8.95 10.65 26.12
CA GLN A 91 9.22 11.69 25.12
C GLN A 91 9.70 11.17 23.75
N GLU A 92 9.52 9.88 23.48
CA GLU A 92 9.77 9.35 22.14
C GLU A 92 8.76 9.91 21.13
N PHE A 93 9.27 10.42 20.01
CA PHE A 93 8.45 10.94 18.92
C PHE A 93 8.10 9.83 17.94
N VAL A 94 6.84 9.79 17.52
CA VAL A 94 6.41 8.96 16.40
C VAL A 94 6.68 9.70 15.10
N ASP A 95 7.54 9.13 14.26
CA ASP A 95 7.75 9.63 12.89
C ASP A 95 6.54 9.28 12.02
N MET A 96 5.82 10.32 11.59
CA MET A 96 4.63 10.21 10.74
C MET A 96 4.96 10.20 9.24
N GLY A 97 6.23 10.34 8.83
CA GLY A 97 6.63 10.29 7.43
C GLY A 97 6.12 9.05 6.67
N PRO A 98 6.30 7.82 7.22
CA PRO A 98 5.77 6.60 6.63
C PRO A 98 4.24 6.60 6.46
N TYR A 99 3.50 7.18 7.41
CA TYR A 99 2.04 7.33 7.30
C TYR A 99 1.66 8.13 6.04
N TYR A 100 2.25 9.32 5.86
CA TYR A 100 1.91 10.17 4.71
C TYR A 100 2.26 9.50 3.38
N LEU A 101 3.42 8.85 3.30
CA LEU A 101 3.82 8.10 2.10
C LEU A 101 2.80 7.01 1.77
N MET A 102 2.49 6.15 2.74
CA MET A 102 1.57 5.03 2.56
C MET A 102 0.16 5.49 2.23
N ARG A 103 -0.32 6.55 2.88
CA ARG A 103 -1.62 7.14 2.58
C ARG A 103 -1.69 7.67 1.15
N THR A 104 -0.71 8.48 0.73
CA THR A 104 -0.71 9.03 -0.63
C THR A 104 -0.71 7.93 -1.69
N MET A 105 0.04 6.83 -1.47
CA MET A 105 0.00 5.69 -2.37
C MET A 105 -1.34 4.97 -2.35
N LEU A 106 -1.89 4.68 -1.16
CA LEU A 106 -3.19 4.02 -1.03
C LEU A 106 -4.30 4.83 -1.70
N ASP A 107 -4.39 6.13 -1.40
CA ASP A 107 -5.38 7.04 -1.97
C ASP A 107 -5.24 7.12 -3.49
N GLY A 108 -4.00 7.20 -3.99
CA GLY A 108 -3.69 7.21 -5.42
C GLY A 108 -4.17 5.94 -6.12
N ILE A 109 -3.89 4.76 -5.55
CA ILE A 109 -4.29 3.48 -6.12
C ILE A 109 -5.81 3.31 -6.06
N LEU A 110 -6.45 3.62 -4.93
CA LEU A 110 -7.90 3.55 -4.80
C LEU A 110 -8.64 4.50 -5.74
N SER A 111 -8.00 5.58 -6.18
CA SER A 111 -8.56 6.49 -7.18
C SER A 111 -8.49 5.95 -8.62
N ASP A 112 -7.62 4.97 -8.89
CA ASP A 112 -7.49 4.28 -10.17
C ASP A 112 -7.95 2.83 -10.06
N LYS A 113 -9.22 2.60 -10.39
CA LYS A 113 -9.84 1.27 -10.33
C LYS A 113 -9.07 0.20 -11.10
N LYS A 114 -8.51 0.50 -12.28
CA LYS A 114 -7.81 -0.52 -13.08
C LYS A 114 -6.51 -0.96 -12.41
N LEU A 115 -5.79 -0.01 -11.83
CA LEU A 115 -4.59 -0.30 -11.06
C LEU A 115 -4.94 -1.06 -9.78
N HIS A 116 -5.98 -0.62 -9.07
CA HIS A 116 -6.46 -1.28 -7.86
C HIS A 116 -6.80 -2.75 -8.09
N ASP A 117 -7.69 -3.04 -9.05
CA ASP A 117 -8.12 -4.42 -9.37
C ASP A 117 -6.89 -5.32 -9.68
N SER A 118 -5.89 -4.79 -10.41
CA SER A 118 -4.69 -5.57 -10.76
C SER A 118 -3.75 -5.91 -9.60
N LEU A 119 -3.79 -5.11 -8.53
CA LEU A 119 -2.93 -5.28 -7.36
C LEU A 119 -3.60 -6.13 -6.27
N THR A 120 -4.91 -6.32 -6.35
CA THR A 120 -5.68 -7.09 -5.36
C THR A 120 -6.16 -8.45 -5.87
N ASP A 121 -6.30 -8.64 -7.19
CA ASP A 121 -6.83 -9.88 -7.78
C ASP A 121 -5.74 -10.88 -8.23
N GLY A 122 -4.46 -10.57 -7.96
CA GLY A 122 -3.31 -11.38 -8.39
C GLY A 122 -2.88 -12.44 -7.37
N ASP A 123 -3.64 -13.53 -7.27
CA ASP A 123 -3.21 -14.82 -6.70
C ASP A 123 -3.16 -15.92 -7.79
#